data_AF-A0A3D1ZC92-F1
#
_entry.id   AF-A0A3D1ZC92-F1
#
_cell.length_a   1.000
_cell.length_b   1.000
_cell.length_c   1.000
_cell.angle_alpha   90.00
_cell.angle_beta   90.00
_cell.angle_gamma   90.00
#
_symmetry.space_group_name_H-M   'P 1'
#
loop_
_entity.id
_entity.type
_entity.pdbx_description
1 polymer ?
#
loop_
_entity_poly.entity_id
_entity_poly.type
_entity_poly.pdbx_seq_one_letter_code
_entity_poly.pdbx_strand_id
1 'polypeptide(L)' 'MQIYWRHLRRGQRLIVDYDGTGQEEEVGGVRETKSGFDAFAKTFGYEPGRAQKGFPSVDVAKEFVESFRPW' A
#
# COMPACT_ATOMS: atom_id res chain seq x y z
N MET A 1 3.54 -12.61 11.77
CA MET A 1 2.95 -11.73 10.74
C MET A 1 2.42 -10.45 11.34
N GLN A 2 3.17 -9.35 11.20
CA GLN A 2 2.72 -8.00 11.54
C GLN A 2 2.56 -7.17 10.27
N ILE A 3 1.56 -6.30 10.23
CA ILE A 3 1.29 -5.43 9.09
C ILE A 3 1.22 -4.00 9.60
N TYR A 4 1.96 -3.10 8.98
CA TYR A 4 1.95 -1.71 9.39
C TYR A 4 2.28 -0.76 8.24
N TRP A 5 1.82 0.47 8.40
CA TRP A 5 2.10 1.55 7.47
C TRP A 5 3.40 2.26 7.87
N ARG A 6 4.37 2.29 6.95
CA ARG A 6 5.63 3.01 7.11
C ARG A 6 5.56 4.35 6.39
N HIS A 7 5.74 5.45 7.12
CA HIS A 7 5.75 6.78 6.53
C HIS A 7 7.02 7.05 5.71
N LEU A 8 6.86 7.69 4.56
CA LEU A 8 7.93 8.14 3.66
C LEU A 8 7.75 9.62 3.34
N ARG A 9 8.80 10.26 2.80
CA ARG A 9 8.81 11.70 2.44
C ARG A 9 7.64 12.17 1.56
N ARG A 10 7.00 11.27 0.78
CA ARG A 10 5.88 11.60 -0.12
C ARG A 10 4.80 10.51 -0.11
N GLY A 11 4.54 9.88 1.04
CA GLY A 11 3.52 8.84 1.11
C GLY A 11 3.73 7.84 2.24
N GLN A 12 3.10 6.68 2.10
CA GLN A 12 3.19 5.58 3.06
C GLN A 12 3.30 4.26 2.31
N ARG A 13 4.04 3.29 2.86
CA ARG A 13 4.11 1.92 2.34
C ARG A 13 3.46 0.95 3.30
N LEU A 14 2.73 -0.02 2.78
CA LEU A 14 2.20 -1.13 3.56
C LEU A 14 3.27 -2.21 3.60
N ILE A 15 3.75 -2.49 4.80
CA ILE A 15 4.80 -3.47 5.06
C ILE A 15 4.19 -4.66 5.79
N VAL A 16 4.53 -5.87 5.34
CA VAL A 16 4.27 -7.12 6.05
C VAL A 16 5.60 -7.65 6.58
N ASP A 17 5.62 -7.98 7.87
CA ASP A 17 6.72 -8.70 8.51
C ASP A 17 6.22 -10.11 8.85
N TYR A 18 6.68 -11.11 8.12
CA TYR A 18 6.13 -12.47 8.20
C TYR A 18 6.37 -13.12 9.57
N ASP A 19 7.51 -12.86 10.21
CA ASP A 19 7.93 -13.60 11.41
C ASP A 19 8.60 -12.76 12.52
N GLY A 20 8.60 -11.43 12.44
CA GLY A 20 9.30 -10.60 13.44
C GLY A 20 10.82 -10.75 13.36
N THR A 21 11.31 -11.44 12.33
CA THR A 21 12.73 -11.74 12.08
C THR A 21 13.42 -10.61 11.30
N GLY A 22 12.67 -9.56 10.94
CA GLY A 22 13.13 -8.46 10.08
C GLY A 22 12.99 -8.74 8.58
N GLN A 23 12.32 -9.83 8.19
CA GLN A 23 11.94 -10.07 6.80
C GLN A 23 10.70 -9.26 6.45
N GLU A 24 10.94 -8.02 6.06
CA GLU A 24 9.92 -7.05 5.66
C GLU A 24 9.68 -7.10 4.15
N GLU A 25 8.42 -7.24 3.76
CA GLU A 25 7.98 -7.15 2.37
C GLU A 25 7.03 -5.97 2.18
N GLU A 26 7.22 -5.23 1.09
CA GLU A 26 6.30 -4.17 0.68
C GLU A 26 5.17 -4.77 -0.16
N VAL A 27 3.99 -4.84 0.42
CA VAL A 27 2.78 -5.36 -0.22
C VAL A 27 1.88 -4.27 -0.81
N GLY A 28 2.28 -3.00 -0.69
CA GLY A 28 1.55 -1.88 -1.29
C GLY A 28 2.03 -0.52 -0.82
N GLY A 29 1.34 0.52 -1.27
CA GLY A 29 1.66 1.87 -0.87
C GLY A 29 0.73 2.93 -1.42
N VAL A 30 0.78 4.07 -0.77
CA VAL A 30 0.13 5.31 -1.18
C VAL A 30 1.20 6.36 -1.38
N ARG A 31 1.12 7.12 -2.46
CA ARG A 31 1.99 8.27 -2.74
C ARG A 31 1.17 9.53 -2.90
N GLU A 32 1.71 10.62 -2.40
CA GLU A 32 1.16 11.95 -2.61
C GLU A 32 1.65 12.51 -3.95
N THR A 33 0.73 13.12 -4.69
CA THR A 33 0.98 13.78 -5.97
C THR A 33 0.38 15.17 -5.96
N LYS A 34 0.73 16.00 -6.95
CA LYS A 34 0.17 17.36 -7.11
C LYS A 34 -1.36 17.38 -7.28
N SER A 35 -1.98 16.25 -7.58
CA SER A 35 -3.40 16.13 -7.95
C SER A 35 -4.19 15.20 -7.02
N GLY A 36 -3.61 14.84 -5.86
CA GLY A 36 -4.21 13.89 -4.90
C GLY A 36 -3.27 12.74 -4.59
N PHE A 37 -3.81 11.57 -4.30
CA PHE A 37 -3.04 10.40 -3.90
C PHE A 37 -3.14 9.29 -4.93
N ASP A 38 -2.03 8.59 -5.18
CA ASP A 38 -2.05 7.36 -5.96
C ASP A 38 -1.78 6.20 -5.03
N ALA A 39 -2.48 5.09 -5.22
CA ALA A 39 -2.35 3.88 -4.43
C ALA A 39 -2.00 2.69 -5.30
N PHE A 40 -1.24 1.75 -4.76
CA PHE A 40 -1.00 0.45 -5.38
C PHE A 40 -0.91 -0.66 -4.35
N ALA A 41 -1.33 -1.85 -4.74
CA ALA A 41 -1.15 -3.10 -4.02
C ALA A 41 -0.23 -4.05 -4.82
N LYS A 42 0.55 -4.84 -4.10
CA LYS A 42 1.38 -5.93 -4.62
C LYS A 42 0.83 -7.22 -4.02
N THR A 43 -0.15 -7.79 -4.70
CA THR A 43 -0.64 -9.14 -4.39
C THR A 43 0.17 -10.18 -5.18
N PHE A 44 0.24 -11.39 -4.65
CA PHE A 44 0.78 -12.55 -5.37
C PHE A 44 -0.14 -12.91 -6.55
N GLY A 45 0.14 -12.36 -7.73
CA GLY A 45 -0.58 -12.68 -8.97
C GLY A 45 -0.69 -11.54 -9.97
N TYR A 46 -1.36 -11.81 -11.09
CA TYR A 46 -1.76 -10.80 -12.06
C TYR A 46 -3.19 -10.35 -11.76
N GLU A 47 -3.33 -9.26 -11.02
CA GLU A 47 -4.63 -8.66 -10.71
C GLU A 47 -4.73 -7.27 -11.37
N PRO A 48 -5.49 -7.14 -12.49
CA PRO A 48 -5.71 -5.84 -13.11
C PRO A 48 -6.48 -4.93 -12.14
N GLY A 49 -6.03 -3.70 -12.00
CA GLY A 49 -6.65 -2.74 -11.07
C GLY A 49 -5.95 -2.59 -9.72
N ARG A 50 -4.83 -3.29 -9.47
CA ARG A 50 -3.99 -3.11 -8.25
C ARG A 50 -3.33 -1.73 -8.11
N ALA A 51 -3.59 -0.78 -9.00
CA ALA A 51 -3.06 0.57 -8.92
C ALA A 51 -4.09 1.56 -9.44
N GLN A 52 -4.39 2.57 -8.63
CA GLN A 52 -5.34 3.63 -8.96
C GLN A 52 -4.76 4.99 -8.57
N LYS A 53 -5.10 6.01 -9.35
CA LYS A 53 -4.59 7.37 -9.20
C LYS A 53 -5.70 8.34 -8.83
N GLY A 54 -5.33 9.47 -8.24
CA GLY A 54 -6.25 10.59 -8.01
C GLY A 54 -7.24 10.38 -6.87
N PHE A 55 -6.88 9.60 -5.86
CA PHE A 55 -7.65 9.53 -4.62
C PHE A 55 -7.69 10.90 -3.92
N PRO A 56 -8.84 11.26 -3.31
CA PRO A 56 -9.03 12.57 -2.69
C PRO A 56 -8.29 12.72 -1.35
N SER A 57 -7.96 11.61 -0.69
CA SER A 57 -7.23 11.59 0.59
C SER A 57 -6.35 10.35 0.73
N VAL A 58 -5.40 10.42 1.67
CA VAL A 58 -4.54 9.29 2.03
C VAL A 58 -5.35 8.14 2.63
N ASP A 59 -6.39 8.43 3.43
CA ASP A 59 -7.22 7.40 4.07
C ASP A 59 -7.95 6.54 3.04
N VAL A 60 -8.60 7.16 2.05
CA VAL A 60 -9.29 6.45 0.97
C VAL A 60 -8.31 5.64 0.13
N ALA A 61 -7.11 6.19 -0.13
CA ALA A 61 -6.06 5.49 -0.82
C ALA A 61 -5.55 4.27 -0.02
N LYS A 62 -5.49 4.35 1.31
CA LYS A 62 -5.09 3.24 2.18
C LYS A 62 -6.16 2.15 2.22
N GLU A 63 -7.43 2.52 2.33
CA GLU A 63 -8.56 1.57 2.25
C GLU A 63 -8.53 0.78 0.94
N PHE A 64 -8.22 1.44 -0.19
CA PHE A 64 -8.02 0.78 -1.47
C PHE A 64 -6.92 -0.27 -1.40
N VAL A 65 -5.73 0.04 -0.87
CA VAL A 65 -4.64 -0.95 -0.73
C VAL A 65 -5.04 -2.10 0.20
N GLU A 66 -5.76 -1.79 1.29
CA GLU A 66 -6.17 -2.79 2.27
C GLU A 66 -7.28 -3.73 1.77
N SER A 67 -7.95 -3.39 0.67
CA SER A 67 -8.95 -4.24 0.01
C SER A 67 -8.36 -5.43 -0.75
N PHE A 68 -7.09 -5.37 -1.15
CA PHE A 68 -6.43 -6.42 -1.94
C PHE A 68 -5.87 -7.57 -1.08
N ARG A 69 -6.72 -8.19 -0.25
CA ARG A 69 -6.36 -9.36 0.56
C ARG A 69 -6.67 -10.65 -0.20
N PRO A 70 -5.88 -11.74 -0.05
CA PRO A 70 -4.66 -11.84 0.77
C PRO A 70 -3.46 -11.18 0.08
N TRP A 71 -2.66 -10.49 0.90
CA TRP A 71 -1.44 -9.82 0.48
C TRP A 71 -0.29 -10.81 0.33
#